data_AF-A0A915J3X5-F1
#
_entry.id   AF-A0A915J3X5-F1
#
_cell.length_a   1.000
_cell.length_b   1.000
_cell.length_c   1.000
_cell.angle_alpha   90.00
_cell.angle_beta   90.00
_cell.angle_gamma   90.00
#
_symmetry.space_group_name_H-M   'P 1'
#
loop_
_entity.id
_entity.type
_entity.pdbx_description
1 polymer ?
#
loop_
_entity_poly.entity_id
_entity_poly.type
_entity_poly.pdbx_seq_one_letter_code
_entity_poly.pdbx_strand_id
1 'polypeptide(L)'
;PENGKEAVTGRNHALTKLKCAAGLAELANRKYKAAAKLFLQAQFDYLNYPELVSPNNVAIYGSLCALASFDRQDLQKLVIANASFKQFLEAEPQLNDIIMKFYESKYAVCLKLLDDMKV
;
A
#
# COMPACT_ATOMS: atom_id res chain seq x y z
N PRO A 1 -3.68 25.08 -24.02
CA PRO A 1 -3.73 23.62 -23.76
C PRO A 1 -3.41 23.20 -22.29
N GLU A 2 -3.22 24.13 -21.36
CA GLU A 2 -2.82 23.84 -19.96
C GLU A 2 -4.00 23.58 -19.00
N ASN A 3 -5.20 24.12 -19.27
CA ASN A 3 -6.36 23.98 -18.36
C ASN A 3 -6.87 22.54 -18.15
N GLY A 4 -6.50 21.60 -19.01
CA GLY A 4 -6.91 20.20 -18.90
C GLY A 4 -6.09 19.38 -17.90
N LYS A 5 -4.86 19.79 -17.57
CA LYS A 5 -3.96 19.03 -16.69
C LYS A 5 -4.23 19.29 -15.20
N GLU A 6 -4.55 20.53 -14.83
CA GLU A 6 -4.85 20.90 -13.43
C GLU A 6 -6.13 20.25 -12.91
N ALA A 7 -7.19 20.19 -13.73
CA ALA A 7 -8.45 19.53 -13.37
C ALA A 7 -8.29 18.01 -13.18
N VAL A 8 -7.40 17.38 -13.95
CA VAL A 8 -7.08 15.95 -13.82
C VAL A 8 -6.29 15.68 -12.55
N THR A 9 -5.33 16.53 -12.21
CA THR A 9 -4.55 16.46 -10.97
C THR A 9 -5.43 16.58 -9.73
N GLY A 10 -6.33 17.57 -9.68
CA GLY A 10 -7.27 17.75 -8.57
C GLY A 10 -8.19 16.53 -8.34
N ARG A 11 -8.65 15.91 -9.43
CA ARG A 11 -9.44 14.67 -9.38
C ARG A 11 -8.65 13.48 -8.82
N ASN A 12 -7.36 13.34 -9.18
CA ASN A 12 -6.51 12.26 -8.68
C ASN A 12 -6.21 12.42 -7.18
N HIS A 13 -6.06 13.65 -6.68
CA HIS A 13 -5.98 13.93 -5.24
C HIS A 13 -7.25 13.49 -4.51
N ALA A 14 -8.43 13.88 -5.00
CA ALA A 14 -9.70 13.48 -4.39
C ALA A 14 -9.88 11.96 -4.41
N LEU A 15 -9.56 11.30 -5.53
CA LEU A 15 -9.67 9.84 -5.66
C LEU A 15 -8.73 9.13 -4.67
N THR A 16 -7.47 9.55 -4.59
CA THR A 16 -6.48 8.96 -3.67
C THR A 16 -6.93 9.10 -2.22
N LYS A 17 -7.46 10.26 -1.83
CA LYS A 17 -8.02 10.49 -0.48
C LYS A 17 -9.18 9.55 -0.18
N LEU A 18 -10.14 9.44 -1.11
CA LEU A 18 -11.28 8.55 -0.95
C LEU A 18 -10.86 7.08 -0.84
N LYS A 19 -9.87 6.64 -1.64
CA LYS A 19 -9.33 5.29 -1.58
C LYS A 19 -8.67 4.99 -0.24
N CYS A 20 -7.88 5.93 0.30
CA CYS A 20 -7.25 5.77 1.59
C CYS A 20 -8.28 5.74 2.74
N ALA A 21 -9.27 6.64 2.72
CA ALA A 21 -10.35 6.66 3.70
C ALA A 21 -11.17 5.38 3.66
N ALA A 22 -11.52 4.89 2.47
CA ALA A 22 -12.20 3.61 2.31
C ALA A 22 -11.34 2.43 2.78
N GLY A 23 -10.03 2.45 2.49
CA GLY A 23 -9.08 1.42 2.96
C GLY A 23 -9.02 1.35 4.48
N LEU A 24 -8.98 2.50 5.15
CA LEU A 24 -9.03 2.60 6.62
C LEU A 24 -10.36 2.10 7.19
N ALA A 25 -11.49 2.43 6.56
CA ALA A 25 -12.79 1.92 6.98
C ALA A 25 -12.89 0.39 6.86
N GLU A 26 -12.39 -0.18 5.76
CA GLU A 26 -12.34 -1.65 5.57
C GLU A 26 -11.38 -2.32 6.56
N LEU A 27 -10.25 -1.67 6.88
CA LEU A 27 -9.30 -2.12 7.90
C LEU A 27 -9.95 -2.18 9.28
N ALA A 28 -10.69 -1.13 9.67
CA ALA A 28 -11.44 -1.08 10.93
C ALA A 28 -12.50 -2.21 11.02
N ASN A 29 -13.10 -2.55 9.87
CA ASN A 29 -14.03 -3.68 9.75
C ASN A 29 -13.34 -5.06 9.63
N ARG A 30 -12.01 -5.14 9.82
CA ARG A 30 -11.20 -6.37 9.71
C ARG A 30 -11.25 -7.04 8.33
N LYS A 31 -11.62 -6.30 7.28
CA LYS A 31 -11.68 -6.76 5.89
C LYS A 31 -10.35 -6.50 5.18
N TYR A 32 -9.29 -7.19 5.62
CA TYR A 32 -7.92 -6.94 5.18
C TYR A 32 -7.71 -7.07 3.67
N LYS A 33 -8.37 -8.04 3.01
CA LYS A 33 -8.26 -8.22 1.54
C LYS A 33 -8.81 -7.02 0.77
N ALA A 34 -9.94 -6.46 1.22
CA ALA A 34 -10.54 -5.29 0.60
C ALA A 34 -9.70 -4.03 0.88
N ALA A 35 -9.27 -3.86 2.13
CA ALA A 35 -8.40 -2.77 2.55
C ALA A 35 -7.10 -2.72 1.73
N ALA A 36 -6.40 -3.85 1.57
CA ALA A 36 -5.19 -3.96 0.76
C ALA A 36 -5.42 -3.45 -0.67
N LYS A 37 -6.47 -3.92 -1.35
CA LYS A 37 -6.80 -3.50 -2.71
C LYS A 37 -7.05 -2.00 -2.83
N LEU A 38 -7.65 -1.38 -1.81
CA LEU A 38 -7.91 0.05 -1.80
C LEU A 38 -6.63 0.86 -1.58
N PHE A 39 -5.76 0.43 -0.65
CA PHE A 39 -4.46 1.08 -0.43
C PHE A 39 -3.52 0.94 -1.65
N LEU A 40 -3.50 -0.20 -2.32
CA LEU A 40 -2.69 -0.44 -3.53
C LEU A 40 -3.13 0.40 -4.75
N GLN A 41 -4.34 0.97 -4.71
CA GLN A 41 -4.85 1.89 -5.73
C GLN A 41 -4.52 3.36 -5.42
N ALA A 42 -3.98 3.66 -4.23
CA ALA A 42 -3.51 5.00 -3.90
C ALA A 42 -2.27 5.35 -4.74
N GLN A 43 -2.12 6.64 -5.07
CA GLN A 43 -0.99 7.14 -5.83
C GLN A 43 -0.15 8.04 -4.93
N PHE A 44 1.17 7.78 -4.88
CA PHE A 44 2.10 8.44 -3.98
C PHE A 44 2.12 9.96 -4.20
N ASP A 45 2.22 10.37 -5.47
CA ASP A 45 2.32 11.78 -5.88
C ASP A 45 1.11 12.64 -5.46
N TYR A 46 -0.07 12.02 -5.28
CA TYR A 46 -1.31 12.71 -4.98
C TYR A 46 -1.76 12.57 -3.52
N LEU A 47 -1.01 11.83 -2.70
CA LEU A 47 -1.33 11.61 -1.29
C LEU A 47 -0.92 12.82 -0.44
N ASN A 48 -1.75 13.86 -0.47
CA ASN A 48 -1.62 15.02 0.41
C ASN A 48 -2.78 15.06 1.42
N TYR A 49 -2.69 14.23 2.47
CA TYR A 49 -3.72 14.17 3.52
C TYR A 49 -3.19 13.75 4.91
N PRO A 50 -2.32 14.57 5.53
CA PRO A 50 -1.63 14.23 6.77
C PRO A 50 -2.56 14.02 7.97
N GLU A 51 -3.76 14.63 7.98
CA GLU A 51 -4.74 14.48 9.07
C GLU A 51 -5.31 13.06 9.18
N LEU A 52 -5.31 12.28 8.09
CA LEU A 52 -5.87 10.93 8.09
C LEU A 52 -4.80 9.85 8.00
N VAL A 53 -3.87 9.98 7.05
CA VAL A 53 -2.88 8.93 6.79
C VAL A 53 -1.62 9.51 6.15
N SER A 54 -0.46 9.11 6.67
CA SER A 54 0.82 9.40 6.01
C SER A 54 1.09 8.39 4.88
N PRO A 55 1.92 8.75 3.88
CA PRO A 55 2.39 7.79 2.87
C PRO A 55 3.02 6.54 3.49
N ASN A 56 3.76 6.70 4.59
CA ASN A 56 4.34 5.59 5.34
C ASN A 56 3.26 4.65 5.89
N ASN A 57 2.22 5.20 6.53
CA ASN A 57 1.12 4.37 7.02
C ASN A 57 0.40 3.62 5.90
N VAL A 58 0.23 4.23 4.71
CA VAL A 58 -0.33 3.54 3.54
C VAL A 58 0.57 2.37 3.10
N ALA A 59 1.89 2.57 3.09
CA ALA A 59 2.85 1.51 2.77
C ALA A 59 2.73 0.35 3.77
N ILE A 60 2.73 0.63 5.08
CA ILE A 60 2.59 -0.38 6.14
C ILE A 60 1.26 -1.11 6.04
N TYR A 61 0.14 -0.39 6.05
CA TYR A 61 -1.19 -1.01 6.06
C TYR A 61 -1.48 -1.76 4.76
N GLY A 62 -1.10 -1.20 3.61
CA GLY A 62 -1.23 -1.87 2.31
C GLY A 62 -0.40 -3.17 2.25
N SER A 63 0.85 -3.12 2.69
CA SER A 63 1.78 -4.26 2.64
C SER A 63 1.38 -5.38 3.60
N LEU A 64 1.09 -5.05 4.85
CA LEU A 64 0.70 -6.05 5.86
C LEU A 64 -0.65 -6.68 5.52
N CYS A 65 -1.63 -5.87 5.07
CA CYS A 65 -2.91 -6.42 4.64
C CYS A 65 -2.77 -7.30 3.40
N ALA A 66 -1.90 -6.93 2.45
CA ALA A 66 -1.62 -7.76 1.28
C ALA A 66 -0.96 -9.09 1.69
N LEU A 67 0.10 -9.05 2.51
CA LEU A 67 0.77 -10.25 3.03
C LEU A 67 -0.18 -11.19 3.77
N ALA A 68 -1.13 -10.64 4.54
CA ALA A 68 -2.08 -11.44 5.31
C ALA A 68 -3.22 -12.04 4.49
N SER A 69 -3.50 -11.53 3.28
CA SER A 69 -4.75 -11.85 2.57
C SER A 69 -4.62 -12.24 1.11
N PHE A 70 -3.48 -11.96 0.48
CA PHE A 70 -3.23 -12.28 -0.93
C PHE A 70 -2.49 -13.60 -1.04
N ASP A 71 -2.79 -14.33 -2.11
CA ASP A 71 -1.96 -15.45 -2.53
C ASP A 71 -0.73 -14.93 -3.29
N ARG A 72 0.17 -15.85 -3.65
CA ARG A 72 1.42 -15.52 -4.34
C ARG A 72 1.19 -14.83 -5.70
N GLN A 73 0.12 -15.16 -6.42
CA GLN A 73 -0.18 -14.56 -7.73
C GLN A 73 -0.70 -13.13 -7.57
N ASP A 74 -1.61 -12.92 -6.63
CA ASP A 74 -2.14 -11.60 -6.27
C ASP A 74 -0.99 -10.70 -5.77
N LEU A 75 -0.07 -11.21 -4.94
CA LEU A 75 1.09 -10.46 -4.45
C LEU A 75 1.99 -9.99 -5.60
N GLN A 76 2.28 -10.87 -6.56
CA GLN A 76 3.09 -10.54 -7.72
C GLN A 76 2.44 -9.44 -8.57
N LYS A 77 1.15 -9.60 -8.89
CA LYS A 77 0.44 -8.71 -9.82
C LYS A 77 0.09 -7.36 -9.18
N LEU A 78 -0.37 -7.36 -7.94
CA LEU A 78 -0.98 -6.19 -7.30
C LEU A 78 0.02 -5.39 -6.47
N VAL A 79 1.12 -6.00 -6.02
CA VAL A 79 2.12 -5.38 -5.16
C VAL A 79 3.46 -5.25 -5.89
N ILE A 80 4.07 -6.37 -6.30
CA ILE A 80 5.43 -6.38 -6.85
C ILE A 80 5.49 -5.70 -8.23
N ALA A 81 4.51 -5.96 -9.10
CA ALA A 81 4.43 -5.37 -10.44
C ALA A 81 3.76 -3.98 -10.45
N ASN A 82 3.24 -3.51 -9.32
CA ASN A 82 2.52 -2.24 -9.23
C ASN A 82 3.49 -1.06 -9.04
N ALA A 83 3.78 -0.34 -10.12
CA ALA A 83 4.71 0.78 -10.11
C ALA A 83 4.30 1.90 -9.13
N SER A 84 3.00 2.18 -9.01
CA SER A 84 2.49 3.20 -8.08
C SER A 84 2.75 2.80 -6.63
N PHE A 85 2.51 1.53 -6.29
CA PHE A 85 2.74 1.06 -4.93
C PHE A 85 4.23 0.88 -4.61
N LYS A 86 5.06 0.62 -5.62
CA LYS A 86 6.50 0.54 -5.47
C LYS A 86 7.11 1.82 -4.91
N GLN A 87 6.60 3.00 -5.28
CA GLN A 87 7.03 4.29 -4.72
C GLN A 87 6.80 4.37 -3.20
N PHE A 88 5.69 3.80 -2.70
CA PHE A 88 5.44 3.70 -1.25
C PHE A 88 6.42 2.74 -0.56
N LEU A 89 6.74 1.62 -1.20
CA LEU A 89 7.70 0.63 -0.67
C LEU A 89 9.15 1.12 -0.72
N GLU A 90 9.50 2.03 -1.63
CA GLU A 90 10.83 2.66 -1.67
C GLU A 90 11.09 3.56 -0.46
N ALA A 91 10.03 4.13 0.14
CA ALA A 91 10.14 4.87 1.39
C ALA A 91 10.41 3.94 2.59
N GLU A 92 10.00 2.67 2.53
CA GLU A 92 10.10 1.68 3.60
C GLU A 92 10.77 0.39 3.10
N PRO A 93 12.12 0.38 2.94
CA PRO A 93 12.84 -0.75 2.34
C PRO A 93 12.66 -2.06 3.11
N GLN A 94 12.45 -2.00 4.43
CA GLN A 94 12.21 -3.17 5.26
C GLN A 94 10.91 -3.91 4.88
N LEU A 95 9.84 -3.18 4.54
CA LEU A 95 8.59 -3.78 4.06
C LEU A 95 8.77 -4.44 2.69
N ASN A 96 9.53 -3.80 1.80
CA ASN A 96 9.85 -4.36 0.49
C ASN A 96 10.57 -5.71 0.64
N ASP A 97 11.59 -5.75 1.51
CA ASP A 97 12.32 -6.98 1.82
C ASP A 97 11.39 -8.07 2.36
N ILE A 98 10.49 -7.75 3.29
CA ILE A 98 9.51 -8.72 3.83
C ILE A 98 8.64 -9.30 2.72
N ILE A 99 8.06 -8.46 1.86
CA ILE A 99 7.22 -8.88 0.72
C ILE A 99 8.01 -9.83 -0.21
N MET A 100 9.25 -9.47 -0.52
CA MET A 100 10.10 -10.29 -1.38
C MET A 100 10.48 -11.62 -0.71
N LYS A 101 10.83 -11.63 0.58
CA LYS A 101 11.13 -12.88 1.30
C LYS A 101 9.91 -13.79 1.38
N PHE A 102 8.72 -13.24 1.58
CA PHE A 102 7.47 -14.01 1.54
C PHE A 102 7.24 -14.61 0.15
N TYR A 103 7.41 -13.82 -0.91
CA TYR A 103 7.25 -14.27 -2.29
C TYR A 103 8.25 -15.39 -2.65
N GLU A 104 9.52 -15.26 -2.22
CA GLU A 104 10.60 -16.26 -2.40
C GLU A 104 10.46 -17.53 -1.54
N SER A 105 9.42 -17.65 -0.71
CA SER A 105 9.24 -18.75 0.27
C SER A 105 10.27 -18.75 1.42
N LYS A 106 10.98 -17.64 1.67
CA LYS A 106 11.95 -17.50 2.76
C LYS A 106 11.25 -17.08 4.06
N TYR A 107 10.30 -17.89 4.52
CA TYR A 107 9.39 -17.54 5.61
C TYR A 107 10.09 -17.28 6.94
N ALA A 108 11.16 -18.02 7.26
CA ALA A 108 11.92 -17.80 8.51
C ALA A 108 12.49 -16.38 8.60
N VAL A 109 13.07 -15.88 7.49
CA VAL A 109 13.62 -14.52 7.42
C VAL A 109 12.49 -13.49 7.42
N CYS A 110 11.41 -13.75 6.65
CA CYS A 110 10.23 -12.89 6.62
C CYS A 110 9.62 -12.70 8.02
N LEU A 111 9.44 -13.78 8.78
CA LEU A 111 8.86 -13.73 10.12
C LEU A 111 9.77 -13.02 11.11
N LYS A 112 11.09 -13.22 11.02
CA LYS A 112 12.06 -12.48 11.82
C LYS A 112 11.99 -10.97 11.56
N LEU A 113 12.00 -10.58 10.29
CA LEU A 113 11.91 -9.16 9.91
C LEU A 113 10.59 -8.52 10.36
N LEU A 114 9.49 -9.28 10.32
CA LEU A 114 8.18 -8.82 10.84
C LEU A 114 8.19 -8.66 12.36
N ASP A 115 8.89 -9.52 13.09
CA ASP A 115 9.01 -9.43 14.55
C ASP A 115 9.87 -8.24 14.95
N ASP A 116 10.95 -7.96 14.22
CA ASP A 116 11.79 -6.78 14.41
C ASP A 116 11.02 -5.46 14.16
N MET A 117 9.92 -5.51 13.39
CA MET A 117 9.03 -4.35 13.17
C MET A 117 7.96 -4.16 14.24
N LYS A 118 7.69 -5.18 15.09
CA LYS A 118 6.77 -5.00 16.20
C LYS A 118 7.44 -4.12 17.25
N VAL A 119 6.95 -2.88 17.36
CA VAL A 119 7.22 -2.00 18.50
C VAL A 119 6.46 -2.51 19.73
#